data_AF-U6DXX0-F1
#
_entry.id   AF-U6DXX0-F1
#
_cell.length_a   1.000
_cell.length_b   1.000
_cell.length_c   1.000
_cell.angle_alpha   90.00
_cell.angle_beta   90.00
_cell.angle_gamma   90.00
#
_symmetry.space_group_name_H-M   'P 1'
#
loop_
_entity.id
_entity.type
_entity.pdbx_description
1 polymer ?
#
loop_
_entity_poly.entity_id
_entity_poly.type
_entity_poly.pdbx_seq_one_letter_code
_entity_poly.pdbx_strand_id
1 'polypeptide(L)'
;MGYLLTFHLSYKVRLLLLFLLCLTVVGWATSNYFVGAIQDIPKAKDFMANFNKVLVWGKEETLTKENSVKKADLDDCPSVSPHLKGPNKLVFKPDLTLEEVAAKNPQVHRGRHHPEECKALQRVAILIPHRNREKHLMYLLEHLHPFLQRQQLDYGVYVIHQA
;
A
#
# COMPACT_ATOMS: atom_id res chain seq x y z
N MET A 1 74.38 17.38 -21.89
CA MET A 1 73.41 16.50 -21.20
C MET A 1 72.29 17.37 -20.63
N GLY A 2 71.06 17.33 -21.17
CA GLY A 2 69.99 18.20 -20.62
C GLY A 2 68.60 18.17 -21.28
N TYR A 3 68.34 17.34 -22.29
CA TYR A 3 67.05 17.39 -23.02
C TYR A 3 66.04 16.30 -22.65
N LEU A 4 66.42 15.26 -21.90
CA LEU A 4 65.53 14.12 -21.59
C LEU A 4 64.57 14.39 -20.39
N LEU A 5 64.96 15.27 -19.46
CA LEU A 5 64.21 15.53 -18.22
C LEU A 5 63.01 16.48 -18.43
N THR A 6 63.10 17.41 -19.40
CA THR A 6 62.06 18.41 -19.68
C THR A 6 60.82 17.81 -20.36
N PHE A 7 61.02 16.84 -21.26
CA PHE A 7 59.91 16.13 -21.91
C PHE A 7 59.12 15.25 -20.93
N HIS A 8 59.80 14.58 -19.99
CA HIS A 8 59.15 13.74 -18.99
C HIS A 8 58.34 14.56 -17.97
N LEU A 9 58.82 15.76 -17.62
CA LEU A 9 58.11 16.71 -16.76
C LEU A 9 56.87 17.28 -17.48
N SER A 10 56.98 17.57 -18.78
CA SER A 10 55.85 18.08 -19.58
C SER A 10 54.69 17.09 -19.69
N TYR A 11 54.95 15.80 -19.95
CA TYR A 11 53.86 14.82 -20.03
C TYR A 11 53.23 14.51 -18.66
N LYS A 12 54.02 14.48 -17.57
CA LYS A 12 53.48 14.29 -16.21
C LYS A 12 52.57 15.44 -15.79
N VAL A 13 52.95 16.68 -16.11
CA VAL A 13 52.12 17.86 -15.83
C VAL A 13 50.85 17.84 -16.69
N ARG A 14 50.94 17.48 -17.98
CA ARG A 14 49.77 17.32 -18.84
C ARG A 14 48.85 16.19 -18.37
N LEU A 15 49.41 15.07 -17.91
CA LEU A 15 48.66 13.95 -17.36
C LEU A 15 47.96 14.33 -16.06
N LEU A 16 48.64 15.06 -15.17
CA LEU A 16 48.04 15.60 -13.94
C LEU A 16 46.90 16.57 -14.23
N LEU A 17 47.05 17.44 -15.23
CA LEU A 17 45.98 18.34 -15.68
C LEU A 17 44.77 17.56 -16.23
N LEU A 18 45.00 16.49 -17.01
CA LEU A 18 43.93 15.63 -17.51
C LEU A 18 43.23 14.87 -16.38
N PHE A 19 43.98 14.34 -15.39
CA PHE A 19 43.39 13.69 -14.22
C PHE A 19 42.52 14.65 -13.41
N LEU A 20 42.99 15.88 -13.17
CA LEU A 20 42.21 16.90 -12.48
C LEU A 20 40.94 17.26 -13.25
N LEU A 21 41.03 17.38 -14.57
CA LEU A 21 39.87 17.67 -15.43
C LEU A 21 38.87 16.49 -15.46
N CYS A 22 39.34 15.25 -15.44
CA CYS A 22 38.48 14.08 -15.30
C CYS A 22 37.78 14.06 -13.93
N LEU A 23 38.49 14.36 -12.84
CA LEU A 23 37.90 14.39 -11.50
C LEU A 23 36.83 15.49 -11.36
N THR A 24 37.03 16.66 -11.96
CA THR A 24 36.02 17.71 -11.94
C THR A 24 34.79 17.34 -12.77
N VAL A 25 34.96 16.72 -13.94
CA VAL A 25 33.84 16.26 -14.77
C VAL A 25 33.06 15.12 -14.11
N VAL A 26 33.75 14.14 -13.51
CA VAL A 26 33.10 13.05 -12.76
C VAL A 26 32.38 13.60 -11.52
N GLY A 27 32.99 14.52 -10.78
CA GLY A 27 32.34 15.23 -9.68
C GLY A 27 31.08 15.99 -10.11
N TRP A 28 31.14 16.66 -11.27
CA TRP A 28 30.00 17.40 -11.82
C TRP A 28 28.87 16.47 -12.28
N ALA A 29 29.21 15.35 -12.92
CA ALA A 29 28.24 14.33 -13.32
C ALA A 29 27.56 13.69 -12.10
N THR A 30 28.35 13.21 -11.12
CA THR A 30 27.82 12.58 -9.90
C THR A 30 26.96 13.53 -9.07
N SER A 31 27.28 14.83 -9.02
CA SER A 31 26.45 15.83 -8.33
C SER A 31 25.08 16.00 -8.99
N ASN A 32 25.00 16.03 -10.32
CA ASN A 32 23.71 16.10 -11.04
C ASN A 32 22.86 14.84 -10.84
N TYR A 33 23.47 13.66 -10.72
CA TYR A 33 22.74 12.42 -10.41
C TYR A 33 22.33 12.32 -8.94
N PHE A 34 23.08 12.92 -8.01
CA PHE A 34 22.77 12.91 -6.59
C PHE A 34 21.54 13.78 -6.25
N VAL A 35 21.35 14.91 -6.94
CA VAL A 35 20.16 15.76 -6.76
C VAL A 35 18.88 15.05 -7.23
N GLY A 36 18.94 14.23 -8.28
CA GLY A 36 17.79 13.47 -8.77
C GLY A 36 17.29 12.38 -7.82
N ALA A 37 18.18 11.75 -7.04
CA ALA A 37 17.81 10.66 -6.13
C ALA A 37 17.22 11.14 -4.78
N ILE A 38 17.42 12.39 -4.41
CA ILE A 38 16.92 12.94 -3.13
C ILE A 38 15.43 13.31 -3.20
N GLN A 39 14.89 13.58 -4.38
CA GLN A 39 13.54 14.13 -4.54
C GLN A 39 12.40 13.09 -4.45
N ASP A 40 12.71 11.78 -4.43
CA ASP A 40 11.72 10.71 -4.21
C ASP A 40 11.51 10.35 -2.72
N ILE A 41 12.41 10.77 -1.84
CA ILE A 41 12.32 10.58 -0.37
C ILE A 41 11.30 11.48 0.36
N PRO A 42 11.00 12.75 -0.03
CA PRO A 42 10.08 13.61 0.73
C PRO A 42 8.65 13.07 0.78
N LYS A 43 8.15 12.46 -0.31
CA LYS A 43 6.78 11.91 -0.35
C LYS A 43 6.56 10.79 0.67
N ALA A 44 7.55 9.92 0.89
CA ALA A 44 7.44 8.84 1.86
C ALA A 44 7.44 9.36 3.30
N LYS A 45 8.23 10.40 3.59
CA LYS A 45 8.30 11.02 4.91
C LYS A 45 6.99 11.74 5.26
N ASP A 46 6.42 12.48 4.31
CA ASP A 46 5.14 13.16 4.49
C ASP A 46 3.98 12.18 4.61
N PHE A 47 4.00 11.09 3.83
CA PHE A 47 3.03 9.99 3.94
C PHE A 47 3.09 9.34 5.34
N MET A 48 4.29 9.00 5.83
CA MET A 48 4.47 8.40 7.16
C MET A 48 4.07 9.36 8.29
N ALA A 49 4.35 10.66 8.17
CA ALA A 49 3.93 11.67 9.14
C ALA A 49 2.40 11.79 9.21
N ASN A 50 1.71 11.73 8.06
CA ASN A 50 0.26 11.78 8.00
C ASN A 50 -0.37 10.50 8.60
N PHE A 51 0.22 9.33 8.36
CA PHE A 51 -0.23 8.06 8.98
C PHE A 51 -0.10 8.07 10.50
N ASN A 52 1.01 8.56 11.05
CA ASN A 52 1.17 8.70 12.50
C ASN A 52 0.15 9.70 13.08
N LYS A 53 -0.13 10.80 12.38
CA LYS A 53 -1.16 11.76 12.79
C LYS A 53 -2.56 11.14 12.82
N VAL A 54 -2.91 10.30 11.84
CA VAL A 54 -4.18 9.55 11.80
C VAL A 54 -4.26 8.51 12.92
N LEU A 55 -3.16 7.81 13.22
CA LEU A 55 -3.09 6.84 14.32
C LEU A 55 -3.24 7.51 15.70
N VAL A 56 -2.72 8.73 15.86
CA VAL A 56 -2.85 9.55 17.07
C VAL A 56 -4.27 10.11 17.21
N TRP A 57 -4.87 10.63 16.13
CA TRP A 57 -6.24 11.15 16.14
C TRP A 57 -7.28 10.06 16.44
N GLY A 58 -7.04 8.83 15.98
CA GLY A 58 -7.89 7.67 16.29
C GLY A 58 -7.86 7.23 17.76
N LYS A 59 -6.95 7.77 18.58
CA LYS A 59 -6.84 7.46 20.01
C LYS A 59 -7.60 8.44 20.91
N GLU A 60 -7.99 9.61 20.40
CA GLU A 60 -8.59 10.70 21.18
C GLU A 60 -10.12 10.76 21.07
N GLU A 61 -10.73 10.13 20.06
CA GLU A 61 -12.19 10.11 19.85
C GLU A 61 -12.94 8.90 20.45
N THR A 62 -12.32 8.12 21.34
CA THR A 62 -13.01 7.06 22.12
C THR A 62 -12.92 7.27 23.62
N LEU A 63 -13.25 8.46 24.10
CA LEU A 63 -13.54 8.68 25.51
C LEU A 63 -14.63 9.74 25.66
N THR A 64 -15.91 9.35 25.47
CA THR A 64 -17.10 9.88 26.17
C THR A 64 -18.40 9.29 25.58
N LYS A 65 -18.65 8.02 25.90
CA LYS A 65 -19.96 7.49 26.32
C LYS A 65 -19.78 6.05 26.73
N GLU A 66 -19.50 5.86 28.02
CA GLU A 66 -19.67 4.57 28.69
C GLU A 66 -21.16 4.24 28.71
N ASN A 67 -21.62 3.51 27.70
CA ASN A 67 -22.64 2.49 27.91
C ASN A 67 -21.89 1.18 28.00
N SER A 68 -21.65 0.75 29.24
CA SER A 68 -21.06 -0.51 29.64
C SER A 68 -21.96 -1.69 29.22
N VAL A 69 -22.04 -1.94 27.92
CA VAL A 69 -22.30 -3.30 27.46
C VAL A 69 -21.00 -4.03 27.73
N LYS A 70 -21.01 -4.90 28.73
CA LYS A 70 -19.96 -5.89 28.92
C LYS A 70 -19.76 -6.56 27.56
N LYS A 71 -18.69 -6.20 26.84
CA LYS A 71 -18.24 -6.95 25.69
C LYS A 71 -17.89 -8.30 26.29
N ALA A 72 -18.79 -9.27 26.14
CA ALA A 72 -18.47 -10.66 26.41
C ALA A 72 -17.14 -10.91 25.71
N ASP A 73 -16.17 -11.47 26.44
CA ASP A 73 -14.87 -11.79 25.88
C ASP A 73 -15.12 -12.87 24.82
N LEU A 74 -15.29 -12.43 23.58
CA LEU A 74 -15.63 -13.29 22.45
C LEU A 74 -14.42 -14.15 22.17
N ASP A 75 -14.61 -15.46 22.15
CA ASP A 75 -13.58 -16.40 21.77
C ASP A 75 -13.03 -16.10 20.37
N ASP A 76 -11.78 -16.46 20.15
CA ASP A 76 -11.15 -16.32 18.84
C ASP A 76 -11.85 -17.23 17.81
N CYS A 77 -11.95 -16.77 16.56
CA CYS A 77 -12.50 -17.57 15.48
C CYS A 77 -11.65 -18.84 15.26
N PRO A 78 -12.26 -19.96 14.82
CA PRO A 78 -11.50 -21.18 14.54
C PRO A 78 -10.49 -20.96 13.41
N SER A 79 -9.38 -21.71 13.45
CA SER A 79 -8.33 -21.63 12.44
C SER A 79 -8.82 -21.95 11.01
N VAL A 80 -9.85 -22.79 10.90
CA VAL A 80 -10.57 -23.06 9.66
C VAL A 80 -12.03 -22.73 9.89
N SER A 81 -12.57 -21.81 9.08
CA SER A 81 -13.96 -21.39 9.25
C SER A 81 -14.94 -22.52 8.90
N PRO A 82 -15.97 -22.76 9.74
CA PRO A 82 -17.01 -23.75 9.45
C PRO A 82 -17.95 -23.32 8.31
N HIS A 83 -17.92 -22.05 7.89
CA HIS A 83 -18.82 -21.52 6.87
C HIS A 83 -18.32 -21.71 5.43
N LEU A 84 -17.16 -22.34 5.24
CA LEU A 84 -16.59 -22.59 3.92
C LEU A 84 -17.45 -23.59 3.13
N LYS A 85 -17.84 -23.20 1.91
CA LYS A 85 -18.69 -24.01 1.01
C LYS A 85 -17.92 -24.74 -0.10
N GLY A 86 -16.61 -24.54 -0.18
CA GLY A 86 -15.79 -25.05 -1.27
C GLY A 86 -16.03 -24.31 -2.60
N PRO A 87 -16.01 -25.01 -3.75
CA PRO A 87 -16.17 -24.40 -5.06
C PRO A 87 -17.49 -23.62 -5.19
N ASN A 88 -17.43 -22.43 -5.80
CA ASN A 88 -18.60 -21.62 -6.09
C ASN A 88 -18.67 -21.29 -7.58
N LYS A 89 -19.85 -21.43 -8.18
CA LYS A 89 -20.09 -21.06 -9.58
C LYS A 89 -20.19 -19.54 -9.68
N LEU A 90 -19.38 -18.94 -10.53
CA LEU A 90 -19.44 -17.50 -10.80
C LEU A 90 -20.55 -17.19 -11.80
N VAL A 91 -21.31 -16.12 -11.55
CA VAL A 91 -22.40 -15.66 -12.42
C VAL A 91 -22.24 -14.17 -12.67
N PHE A 92 -22.19 -13.76 -13.94
CA PHE A 92 -21.95 -12.37 -14.33
C PHE A 92 -23.20 -11.77 -14.95
N LYS A 93 -23.96 -11.01 -14.14
CA LYS A 93 -25.19 -10.35 -14.59
C LYS A 93 -24.90 -9.02 -15.30
N PRO A 94 -25.30 -8.84 -16.56
CA PRO A 94 -24.93 -7.65 -17.34
C PRO A 94 -25.50 -6.33 -16.78
N ASP A 95 -26.58 -6.42 -16.02
CA ASP A 95 -27.39 -5.37 -15.39
C ASP A 95 -27.12 -5.21 -13.89
N LEU A 96 -26.11 -5.89 -13.33
CA LEU A 96 -25.73 -5.77 -11.93
C LEU A 96 -25.50 -4.30 -11.55
N THR A 97 -26.04 -3.90 -10.40
CA THR A 97 -25.88 -2.56 -9.79
C THR A 97 -25.12 -2.63 -8.47
N LEU A 98 -24.53 -1.52 -8.01
CA LEU A 98 -23.78 -1.50 -6.74
C LEU A 98 -24.72 -1.62 -5.56
N GLU A 99 -25.93 -1.06 -5.70
CA GLU A 99 -27.03 -1.11 -4.75
C GLU A 99 -27.47 -2.55 -4.50
N GLU A 100 -27.57 -3.39 -5.55
CA GLU A 100 -27.84 -4.81 -5.40
C GLU A 100 -26.73 -5.55 -4.66
N VAL A 101 -25.47 -5.22 -4.94
CA VAL A 101 -24.32 -5.82 -4.23
C VAL A 101 -24.37 -5.44 -2.74
N ALA A 102 -24.65 -4.18 -2.43
CA ALA A 102 -24.78 -3.71 -1.05
C ALA A 102 -25.98 -4.34 -0.34
N ALA A 103 -27.14 -4.45 -1.00
CA ALA A 103 -28.34 -5.05 -0.45
C ALA A 103 -28.15 -6.55 -0.13
N LYS A 104 -27.36 -7.27 -0.94
CA LYS A 104 -26.98 -8.67 -0.66
C LYS A 104 -25.99 -8.82 0.50
N ASN A 105 -25.29 -7.74 0.88
CA ASN A 105 -24.24 -7.74 1.88
C ASN A 105 -24.48 -6.65 2.96
N PRO A 106 -25.60 -6.71 3.70
CA PRO A 106 -26.00 -5.67 4.66
C PRO A 106 -25.00 -5.48 5.81
N GLN A 107 -24.22 -6.50 6.14
CA GLN A 107 -23.18 -6.50 7.18
C GLN A 107 -21.87 -5.85 6.72
N VAL A 108 -21.78 -5.40 5.47
CA VAL A 108 -20.61 -4.69 4.94
C VAL A 108 -20.88 -3.20 5.04
N HIS A 109 -20.03 -2.49 5.76
CA HIS A 109 -20.13 -1.05 5.93
C HIS A 109 -18.90 -0.37 5.35
N ARG A 110 -19.10 0.50 4.35
CA ARG A 110 -18.00 1.21 3.65
C ARG A 110 -16.88 0.28 3.16
N GLY A 111 -17.25 -0.90 2.64
CA GLY A 111 -16.30 -1.91 2.16
C GLY A 111 -15.54 -2.66 3.26
N ARG A 112 -15.96 -2.53 4.52
CA ARG A 112 -15.38 -3.23 5.68
C ARG A 112 -16.39 -4.18 6.32
N HIS A 113 -15.88 -5.25 6.91
CA HIS A 113 -16.67 -6.21 7.67
C HIS A 113 -15.78 -6.92 8.70
N HIS A 114 -16.37 -7.28 9.83
CA HIS A 114 -15.77 -8.18 10.82
C HIS A 114 -16.83 -9.15 11.33
N PRO A 115 -16.46 -10.38 11.73
CA PRO A 115 -17.39 -11.30 12.38
C PRO A 115 -17.89 -10.72 13.72
N GLU A 116 -19.16 -10.96 14.04
CA GLU A 116 -19.77 -10.55 15.30
C GLU A 116 -19.73 -11.65 16.36
N GLU A 117 -19.70 -12.92 15.93
CA GLU A 117 -19.78 -14.11 16.79
C GLU A 117 -18.43 -14.52 17.40
N CYS A 118 -17.31 -14.07 16.84
CA CYS A 118 -15.98 -14.43 17.29
C CYS A 118 -14.97 -13.32 16.96
N LYS A 119 -13.81 -13.34 17.63
CA LYS A 119 -12.71 -12.44 17.34
C LYS A 119 -11.88 -12.97 16.17
N ALA A 120 -11.88 -12.24 15.06
CA ALA A 120 -11.13 -12.62 13.86
C ALA A 120 -9.62 -12.76 14.16
N LEU A 121 -9.04 -13.87 13.72
CA LEU A 121 -7.60 -14.12 13.83
C LEU A 121 -6.76 -13.23 12.90
N GLN A 122 -7.36 -12.77 11.80
CA GLN A 122 -6.68 -12.06 10.73
C GLN A 122 -7.37 -10.73 10.43
N ARG A 123 -6.55 -9.68 10.28
CA ARG A 123 -6.95 -8.36 9.80
C ARG A 123 -6.36 -8.11 8.42
N VAL A 124 -7.20 -7.90 7.41
CA VAL A 124 -6.77 -7.92 6.00
C VAL A 124 -7.20 -6.64 5.27
N ALA A 125 -6.23 -5.97 4.65
CA ALA A 125 -6.49 -4.89 3.70
C ALA A 125 -6.36 -5.41 2.27
N ILE A 126 -7.45 -5.36 1.49
CA ILE A 126 -7.49 -5.83 0.11
C ILE A 126 -7.36 -4.62 -0.79
N LEU A 127 -6.22 -4.51 -1.48
CA LEU A 127 -5.92 -3.40 -2.37
C LEU A 127 -6.23 -3.82 -3.81
N ILE A 128 -7.20 -3.14 -4.43
CA ILE A 128 -7.62 -3.42 -5.81
C ILE A 128 -7.16 -2.26 -6.69
N PRO A 129 -6.10 -2.44 -7.51
CA PRO A 129 -5.77 -1.44 -8.52
C PRO A 129 -6.90 -1.39 -9.56
N HIS A 130 -7.36 -0.19 -9.91
CA HIS A 130 -8.50 0.00 -10.79
C HIS A 130 -8.29 1.17 -11.75
N ARG A 131 -8.67 0.96 -13.01
CA ARG A 131 -8.74 2.00 -14.04
C ARG A 131 -9.79 1.64 -15.08
N ASN A 132 -10.83 2.46 -15.24
CA ASN A 132 -11.85 2.33 -16.30
C ASN A 132 -12.48 0.92 -16.44
N ARG A 133 -12.77 0.24 -15.31
CA ARG A 133 -13.28 -1.14 -15.29
C ARG A 133 -14.40 -1.36 -14.25
N GLU A 134 -15.35 -0.43 -14.17
CA GLU A 134 -16.40 -0.47 -13.14
C GLU A 134 -17.22 -1.77 -13.12
N LYS A 135 -17.64 -2.28 -14.30
CA LYS A 135 -18.37 -3.56 -14.35
C LYS A 135 -17.57 -4.72 -13.76
N HIS A 136 -16.26 -4.80 -14.01
CA HIS A 136 -15.44 -5.87 -13.47
C HIS A 136 -15.27 -5.73 -11.96
N LEU A 137 -15.14 -4.50 -11.46
CA LEU A 137 -15.10 -4.21 -10.03
C LEU A 137 -16.40 -4.67 -9.36
N MET A 138 -17.55 -4.37 -9.96
CA MET A 138 -18.85 -4.78 -9.41
C MET A 138 -19.00 -6.31 -9.35
N TYR A 139 -18.62 -7.02 -10.42
CA TYR A 139 -18.58 -8.48 -10.40
C TYR A 139 -17.65 -9.03 -9.34
N LEU A 140 -16.48 -8.42 -9.17
CA LEU A 140 -15.54 -8.80 -8.13
C LEU A 140 -16.17 -8.63 -6.75
N LEU A 141 -16.74 -7.47 -6.45
CA LEU A 141 -17.36 -7.19 -5.15
C LEU A 141 -18.54 -8.12 -4.85
N GLU A 142 -19.38 -8.42 -5.85
CA GLU A 142 -20.52 -9.36 -5.71
C GLU A 142 -20.08 -10.73 -5.16
N HIS A 143 -18.95 -11.24 -5.65
CA HIS A 143 -18.46 -12.56 -5.27
C HIS A 143 -17.49 -12.53 -4.08
N LEU A 144 -16.72 -11.44 -3.97
CA LEU A 144 -15.66 -11.29 -2.98
C LEU A 144 -16.22 -11.09 -1.57
N HIS A 145 -17.25 -10.24 -1.40
CA HIS A 145 -17.79 -9.96 -0.07
C HIS A 145 -18.32 -11.23 0.64
N PRO A 146 -19.20 -12.04 0.02
CA PRO A 146 -19.66 -13.29 0.65
C PRO A 146 -18.52 -14.30 0.85
N PHE A 147 -17.53 -14.31 -0.03
CA PHE A 147 -16.36 -15.19 0.09
C PHE A 147 -15.54 -14.87 1.34
N LEU A 148 -15.23 -13.60 1.57
CA LEU A 148 -14.44 -13.15 2.73
C LEU A 148 -15.19 -13.26 4.05
N GLN A 149 -16.51 -12.98 4.06
CA GLN A 149 -17.35 -13.16 5.24
C GLN A 149 -17.34 -14.62 5.74
N ARG A 150 -17.43 -15.58 4.81
CA ARG A 150 -17.36 -17.02 5.14
C ARG A 150 -15.99 -17.47 5.65
N GLN A 151 -14.95 -16.63 5.51
CA GLN A 151 -13.63 -16.89 6.07
C GLN A 151 -13.46 -16.29 7.48
N GLN A 152 -14.48 -15.61 8.01
CA GLN A 152 -14.46 -14.95 9.33
C GLN A 152 -13.28 -13.95 9.50
N LEU A 153 -13.03 -13.17 8.45
CA LEU A 153 -11.98 -12.15 8.44
C LEU A 153 -12.51 -10.80 8.95
N ASP A 154 -11.65 -10.06 9.64
CA ASP A 154 -11.77 -8.61 9.78
C ASP A 154 -11.08 -7.99 8.56
N TYR A 155 -11.85 -7.50 7.58
CA TYR A 155 -11.30 -7.03 6.31
C TYR A 155 -11.81 -5.66 5.89
N GLY A 156 -11.01 -5.00 5.05
CA GLY A 156 -11.41 -3.80 4.33
C GLY A 156 -10.95 -3.85 2.88
N VAL A 157 -11.84 -3.47 1.96
CA VAL A 157 -11.55 -3.36 0.53
C VAL A 157 -11.25 -1.91 0.17
N TYR A 158 -10.11 -1.69 -0.48
CA TYR A 158 -9.63 -0.38 -0.92
C TYR A 158 -9.39 -0.41 -2.43
N VAL A 159 -10.17 0.37 -3.17
CA VAL A 159 -10.01 0.51 -4.62
C VAL A 159 -9.05 1.67 -4.88
N ILE A 160 -7.89 1.35 -5.43
CA ILE A 160 -6.86 2.33 -5.75
C ILE A 160 -7.04 2.73 -7.22
N HIS A 161 -7.69 3.88 -7.41
CA HIS A 161 -7.97 4.41 -8.74
C HIS A 161 -6.74 5.07 -9.35
N GLN A 162 -6.41 4.69 -10.58
CA GLN A 162 -5.37 5.35 -11.37
C GLN A 162 -6.00 6.49 -12.20
N ALA A 163 -5.60 7.73 -11.88
CA ALA A 163 -5.92 8.92 -12.66
C ALA A 163 -5.25 8.93 -14.05
#